data_AF-A0A942II91-F1
#
_entry.id   AF-A0A942II91-F1
#
_cell.length_a   1.000
_cell.length_b   1.000
_cell.length_c   1.000
_cell.angle_alpha   90.00
_cell.angle_beta   90.00
_cell.angle_gamma   90.00
#
_symmetry.space_group_name_H-M   'P 1'
#
loop_
_entity.id
_entity.type
_entity.pdbx_description
1 polymer ?
#
loop_
_entity_poly.entity_id
_entity_poly.type
_entity_poly.pdbx_seq_one_letter_code
_entity_poly.pdbx_strand_id
1 'polypeptide(L)'
;MKTMTRQPTHPGKIIKEDYLKPLSLTINELASILGISRKTLSKIVNERSAVTPNMALRLSRAFDTTPEFWLNLQRNYDLRQAEHASNEWQKVKPLSSRLLHSRI
;
A
#
# COMPACT_ATOMS: atom_id res chain seq x y z
N MET A 1 1.09 13.00 -21.27
CA MET A 1 -0.06 12.31 -20.63
C MET A 1 -0.33 13.02 -19.32
N LYS A 2 -1.55 13.54 -19.13
CA LYS A 2 -1.92 14.32 -17.94
C LYS A 2 -2.14 13.33 -16.80
N THR A 3 -1.13 13.11 -15.96
CA THR A 3 -1.26 12.19 -14.81
C THR A 3 -2.35 12.76 -13.92
N MET A 4 -3.49 12.06 -13.80
CA MET A 4 -4.52 12.43 -12.84
C MET A 4 -3.90 12.37 -11.46
N THR A 5 -3.58 13.54 -10.92
CA THR A 5 -2.85 13.78 -9.67
C THR A 5 -3.73 13.50 -8.46
N ARG A 6 -4.33 12.31 -8.38
CA ARG A 6 -4.93 11.84 -7.13
C ARG A 6 -3.81 11.31 -6.25
N GLN A 7 -3.62 11.92 -5.08
CA GLN A 7 -2.59 11.51 -4.13
C GLN A 7 -2.78 10.02 -3.78
N PRO A 8 -1.71 9.20 -3.87
CA PRO A 8 -1.76 7.81 -3.41
C PRO A 8 -2.26 7.76 -1.97
N THR A 9 -3.30 6.96 -1.75
CA THR A 9 -3.95 6.86 -0.44
C THR A 9 -3.41 5.64 0.29
N HIS A 10 -3.05 5.80 1.57
CA HIS A 10 -2.60 4.68 2.38
C HIS A 10 -3.68 3.57 2.40
N PRO A 11 -3.33 2.29 2.23
CA PRO A 11 -4.30 1.20 2.21
C PRO A 11 -5.20 1.16 3.46
N GLY A 12 -4.66 1.54 4.61
CA GLY A 12 -5.41 1.68 5.86
C GLY A 12 -6.62 2.61 5.79
N LYS A 13 -6.51 3.71 5.04
CA LYS A 13 -7.62 4.63 4.81
C LYS A 13 -8.70 3.99 3.93
N ILE A 14 -8.30 3.24 2.91
CA ILE A 14 -9.23 2.45 2.08
C ILE A 14 -9.97 1.42 2.94
N ILE A 15 -9.27 0.66 3.79
CA ILE A 15 -9.90 -0.29 4.73
C ILE A 15 -10.93 0.42 5.62
N LYS A 16 -10.61 1.63 6.11
CA LYS A 16 -11.50 2.39 6.99
C LYS A 16 -12.74 2.90 6.27
N GLU A 17 -12.54 3.60 5.16
CA GLU A 17 -13.58 4.38 4.49
C GLU A 17 -14.46 3.52 3.58
N ASP A 18 -13.88 2.51 2.93
CA ASP A 18 -14.56 1.72 1.90
C ASP A 18 -15.06 0.36 2.43
N TYR A 19 -14.55 -0.11 3.57
CA TYR A 19 -14.94 -1.41 4.14
C TYR A 19 -15.49 -1.30 5.57
N LEU A 20 -14.73 -0.76 6.53
CA LEU A 20 -15.20 -0.70 7.94
C LEU A 20 -16.46 0.16 8.09
N LYS A 21 -16.47 1.38 7.55
CA LYS A 21 -17.63 2.27 7.67
C LYS A 21 -18.86 1.74 6.92
N PRO A 22 -18.78 1.35 5.64
CA PRO A 22 -19.98 0.93 4.89
C PRO A 22 -20.55 -0.40 5.39
N LEU A 23 -19.70 -1.30 5.89
CA LEU A 23 -20.13 -2.58 6.45
C LEU A 23 -20.47 -2.50 7.96
N SER A 24 -20.37 -1.31 8.57
CA SER A 24 -20.54 -1.10 10.02
C SER A 24 -19.71 -2.05 10.89
N LEU A 25 -18.53 -2.45 10.39
CA LEU A 25 -17.61 -3.34 11.10
C LEU A 25 -16.74 -2.55 12.06
N THR A 26 -16.55 -3.11 13.25
CA THR A 26 -15.52 -2.65 14.19
C THR A 26 -14.14 -3.18 13.76
N ILE A 27 -13.08 -2.49 14.22
CA ILE A 27 -11.70 -2.98 14.06
C ILE A 27 -11.54 -4.36 14.72
N ASN A 28 -12.30 -4.66 15.77
CA ASN A 28 -12.18 -5.95 16.46
C ASN A 28 -12.73 -7.10 15.60
N GLU A 29 -13.91 -6.91 15.00
CA GLU A 29 -14.53 -7.92 14.12
C GLU A 29 -13.68 -8.19 12.89
N LEU A 30 -13.21 -7.13 12.20
CA LEU A 30 -12.35 -7.33 11.03
C LEU A 30 -11.01 -7.97 11.40
N ALA A 31 -10.43 -7.63 12.57
CA ALA A 31 -9.20 -8.29 13.02
C ALA A 31 -9.40 -9.79 13.28
N SER A 32 -10.55 -10.17 13.82
CA SER A 32 -10.94 -11.57 14.01
C SER A 32 -11.09 -12.30 12.67
N ILE A 33 -11.80 -11.71 11.71
CA ILE A 33 -11.97 -12.24 10.34
C ILE A 33 -10.62 -12.43 9.65
N LEU A 34 -9.72 -11.46 9.78
CA LEU A 34 -8.38 -11.52 9.20
C LEU A 34 -7.44 -12.45 9.98
N GLY A 35 -7.82 -12.95 11.16
CA GLY A 35 -7.00 -13.82 12.00
C GLY A 35 -5.75 -13.13 12.53
N ILE A 36 -5.85 -11.86 12.95
CA ILE A 36 -4.76 -11.05 13.47
C ILE A 36 -5.16 -10.30 14.76
N SER A 37 -4.19 -9.73 15.46
CA SER A 37 -4.51 -8.89 16.63
C SER A 37 -5.23 -7.60 16.21
N ARG A 38 -6.19 -7.15 17.02
CA ARG A 38 -6.82 -5.82 16.90
C ARG A 38 -5.79 -4.70 16.84
N LYS A 39 -4.69 -4.81 17.60
CA LYS A 39 -3.59 -3.83 17.63
C LYS A 39 -2.90 -3.72 16.27
N THR A 40 -2.67 -4.85 15.59
CA THR A 40 -2.08 -4.89 14.25
C THR A 40 -2.98 -4.17 13.25
N LEU A 41 -4.27 -4.54 13.20
CA LEU A 41 -5.21 -3.90 12.28
C LEU A 41 -5.38 -2.41 12.57
N SER A 42 -5.47 -2.03 13.85
CA SER A 42 -5.58 -0.62 14.27
C SER A 42 -4.40 0.23 13.77
N LYS A 43 -3.17 -0.30 13.83
CA LYS A 43 -2.00 0.41 13.28
C LYS A 43 -2.13 0.64 11.78
N ILE A 44 -2.60 -0.35 11.03
CA ILE A 44 -2.78 -0.25 9.58
C ILE A 44 -3.89 0.76 9.27
N VAL A 45 -5.07 0.61 9.87
CA VAL A 45 -6.25 1.47 9.67
C VAL A 45 -5.98 2.94 10.02
N ASN A 46 -5.11 3.19 11.00
CA ASN A 46 -4.69 4.54 11.38
C ASN A 46 -3.43 5.02 10.64
N GLU A 47 -3.03 4.36 9.56
CA GLU A 47 -1.92 4.76 8.68
C GLU A 47 -0.54 4.77 9.38
N ARG A 48 -0.40 3.98 10.46
CA ARG A 48 0.83 3.84 11.26
C ARG A 48 1.63 2.58 10.94
N SER A 49 1.15 1.72 10.06
CA SER A 49 1.84 0.51 9.62
C SER A 49 1.43 0.18 8.20
N ALA A 50 2.41 -0.27 7.40
CA ALA A 50 2.20 -0.73 6.04
C ALA A 50 1.40 -2.06 6.00
N VAL A 51 0.76 -2.30 4.86
CA VAL A 51 0.23 -3.60 4.46
C VAL A 51 1.36 -4.46 3.90
N THR A 52 1.68 -5.55 4.59
CA THR A 52 2.67 -6.53 4.14
C THR A 52 2.06 -7.53 3.14
N PRO A 53 2.86 -8.33 2.39
CA PRO A 53 2.33 -9.37 1.51
C PRO A 53 1.42 -10.38 2.23
N ASN A 54 1.77 -10.79 3.46
CA ASN A 54 0.90 -11.68 4.25
C ASN A 54 -0.44 -11.01 4.59
N MET A 55 -0.44 -9.72 4.90
CA MET A 55 -1.66 -8.96 5.14
C MET A 55 -2.49 -8.79 3.87
N ALA A 56 -1.86 -8.53 2.72
CA ALA A 56 -2.51 -8.43 1.43
C ALA A 56 -3.25 -9.72 1.06
N LEU A 57 -2.66 -10.90 1.31
CA LEU A 57 -3.34 -12.19 1.15
C LEU A 57 -4.59 -12.29 2.03
N ARG A 58 -4.49 -11.92 3.32
CA ARG A 58 -5.63 -11.95 4.25
C ARG A 58 -6.76 -11.01 3.80
N LEU A 59 -6.42 -9.77 3.43
CA LEU A 59 -7.37 -8.77 2.94
C LEU A 59 -8.03 -9.22 1.64
N SER A 60 -7.26 -9.80 0.71
CA SER A 60 -7.77 -10.33 -0.55
C SER A 60 -8.84 -11.38 -0.33
N ARG A 61 -8.60 -12.32 0.60
CA ARG A 61 -9.53 -13.39 0.95
C ARG A 61 -10.78 -12.88 1.67
N ALA A 62 -10.63 -11.85 2.52
CA ALA A 62 -11.73 -11.29 3.31
C ALA A 62 -12.67 -10.41 2.50
N PHE A 63 -12.15 -9.69 1.50
CA PHE A 63 -12.90 -8.70 0.74
C PHE A 63 -13.18 -9.08 -0.70
N ASP A 64 -12.86 -10.31 -1.10
CA ASP A 64 -13.00 -10.79 -2.48
C ASP A 64 -12.28 -9.87 -3.49
N THR A 65 -11.02 -9.58 -3.20
CA THR A 65 -10.12 -8.76 -4.02
C THR A 65 -8.83 -9.53 -4.33
N THR A 66 -7.83 -8.89 -4.92
CA THR A 66 -6.52 -9.51 -5.19
C THR A 66 -5.44 -9.02 -4.22
N PRO A 67 -4.43 -9.84 -3.87
CA PRO A 67 -3.28 -9.36 -3.09
C PRO A 67 -2.55 -8.20 -3.77
N GLU A 68 -2.47 -8.22 -5.10
CA GLU A 68 -1.82 -7.18 -5.92
C GLU A 68 -2.51 -5.84 -5.78
N PHE A 69 -3.86 -5.82 -5.65
CA PHE A 69 -4.59 -4.59 -5.39
C PHE A 69 -4.06 -3.87 -4.13
N TRP A 70 -3.96 -4.61 -3.02
CA TRP A 70 -3.47 -4.08 -1.75
C TRP A 70 -2.00 -3.67 -1.80
N LEU A 71 -1.16 -4.50 -2.42
CA LEU A 71 0.27 -4.20 -2.56
C LEU A 71 0.53 -3.01 -3.49
N ASN A 72 -0.26 -2.83 -4.55
CA ASN A 72 -0.15 -1.68 -5.43
C ASN A 72 -0.51 -0.38 -4.69
N LEU A 73 -1.55 -0.39 -3.84
CA LEU A 73 -1.86 0.76 -2.98
C LEU A 73 -0.69 1.10 -2.05
N GLN A 74 -0.13 0.10 -1.38
CA GLN A 74 1.01 0.29 -0.48
C GLN A 74 2.23 0.81 -1.22
N ARG A 75 2.61 0.19 -2.34
CA ARG A 75 3.75 0.61 -3.17
C ARG A 75 3.62 2.06 -3.62
N ASN A 76 2.45 2.45 -4.12
CA ASN A 76 2.22 3.81 -4.59
C ASN A 76 2.31 4.83 -3.45
N TYR A 77 1.79 4.49 -2.26
CA TYR A 77 1.93 5.31 -1.07
C TYR A 77 3.39 5.43 -0.62
N ASP A 78 4.12 4.32 -0.54
CA ASP A 78 5.52 4.28 -0.08
C ASP A 78 6.44 5.05 -1.03
N LEU A 79 6.27 4.89 -2.34
CA LEU A 79 7.01 5.69 -3.33
C LEU A 79 6.76 7.17 -3.13
N ARG A 80 5.50 7.57 -2.92
CA ARG A 80 5.16 8.98 -2.70
C ARG A 80 5.79 9.53 -1.42
N GLN A 81 5.76 8.75 -0.34
CA GLN A 81 6.40 9.14 0.92
C GLN A 81 7.92 9.26 0.76
N ALA A 82 8.55 8.34 0.03
CA ALA A 82 9.98 8.37 -0.26
C ALA A 82 10.38 9.59 -1.11
N GLU A 83 9.60 9.93 -2.13
CA GLU A 83 9.79 11.14 -2.95
C GLU A 83 9.76 12.42 -2.12
N HIS A 84 8.89 12.50 -1.11
CA HIS A 84 8.80 13.68 -0.22
C HIS A 84 9.84 13.70 0.88
N ALA A 85 10.31 12.53 1.33
CA ALA A 85 11.28 12.43 2.41
C ALA A 85 12.68 12.90 1.98
N SER A 86 13.03 12.75 0.69
CA SER A 86 14.34 13.15 0.18
C SER A 86 14.33 13.36 -1.34
N ASN A 87 15.14 14.33 -1.80
CA ASN A 87 15.42 14.54 -3.22
C ASN A 87 16.78 13.97 -3.66
N GLU A 88 17.52 13.28 -2.78
CA GLU A 88 18.87 12.75 -3.10
C GLU A 88 18.85 11.77 -4.28
N TRP A 89 17.77 11.01 -4.44
CA TRP A 89 17.59 10.08 -5.57
C TRP A 89 17.64 10.78 -6.93
N GLN A 90 17.33 12.08 -7.01
CA GLN A 90 17.39 12.85 -8.25
C GLN A 90 18.83 13.12 -8.71
N LYS A 91 19.82 12.98 -7.82
CA LYS A 91 21.25 13.14 -8.16
C LYS A 91 21.83 11.92 -8.87
N VAL A 92 21.13 10.78 -8.84
CA VAL A 92 21.57 9.54 -9.48
C VAL A 92 21.57 9.72 -10.99
N LYS A 93 22.75 9.63 -11.62
CA LYS A 93 22.87 9.71 -13.08
C LYS A 93 22.42 8.39 -13.71
N PRO A 94 21.60 8.42 -14.77
CA PRO A 94 21.20 7.21 -15.47
C PRO A 94 22.41 6.52 -16.09
N LEU A 95 22.41 5.19 -16.08
CA LEU A 95 23.42 4.41 -16.79
C LEU A 95 23.31 4.69 -18.29
N SER A 96 24.45 4.86 -18.95
CA SER A 96 24.50 5.02 -20.40
C SER A 96 23.88 3.80 -21.09
N SER A 97 23.03 4.04 -22.09
CA SER A 97 22.39 2.99 -22.89
C SER A 97 23.40 2.02 -23.51
N ARG A 98 24.60 2.50 -23.85
CA ARG A 98 25.70 1.65 -24.35
C ARG A 98 26.14 0.57 -23.34
N LEU A 99 26.11 0.87 -22.04
CA LEU A 99 26.49 -0.08 -20.99
C LEU A 99 25.40 -1.13 -20.76
N LEU A 100 24.13 -0.73 -20.84
CA LEU A 100 22.97 -1.61 -20.61
C LEU A 100 22.75 -2.65 -21.72
N HIS A 101 23.16 -2.33 -22.96
CA HIS A 101 23.01 -3.24 -24.11
C HIS A 101 24.34 -3.93 -24.50
N SER A 102 25.42 -3.78 -23.73
CA SER A 102 26.75 -4.33 -24.08
C SER A 102 26.92 -5.84 -23.86
N ARG A 103 25.87 -6.56 -23.47
CA ARG A 103 25.90 -8.02 -23.35
C ARG A 103 24.58 -8.63 -23.81
N ILE A 104 24.49 -8.89 -25.11
CA ILE A 104 24.04 -10.17 -25.69
C ILE A 104 25.01 -10.49 -26.82
#